data_AF-A0A8P0NEX9-F1
#
_entry.id   AF-A0A8P0NEX9-F1
#
_cell.length_a   1.000
_cell.length_b   1.000
_cell.length_c   1.000
_cell.angle_alpha   90.00
_cell.angle_beta   90.00
_cell.angle_gamma   90.00
#
_symmetry.space_group_name_H-M   'P 1'
#
loop_
_entity.id
_entity.type
_entity.pdbx_description
1 polymer ?
#
loop_
_entity_poly.entity_id
_entity_poly.type
_entity_poly.pdbx_seq_one_letter_code
_entity_poly.pdbx_strand_id
1 'polypeptide(L)'
;MEFQVPDVPLLKIFSFLDAFSLLQASQVNRVNAIHDLLWDPNLCLKKWSFCNFSQCLGSLTWKQFFLKQRKQEYRMALAKPEDFTFREARPMAYLSGNDHTVGGQEKSVICTVSSKHVLCTWDVQEGTMIWSSPVQQSSIMHLATLPQMHLAFTVDLEGTVKVWNCQDEDALATLAMPRVCFSLEICLTNDGPFLMVGNSEGDIYTLTVPELRGVSKVNAFKYSVDLLHCSPDRKWIFASGTHQNILPMVFLTECLLKPSEGNSPLCLSIPFSSCCRACWAPRKTSRVTVMYRRGSFKKTGFTTFDLMAKRTGGRTDIQGRVATFLLPVHMESPIWMGVGDGNMIVFESGPYLFLFTISGHLLQRFEDHQRTISNLWVDSVHILTTSMDDSLHLYMWEDEGRYPYLKSCCHLEHIGSDLAPILCSCNLYLYVPLNYFQCF
;
A
#
# COMPACT_ATOMS: atom_id res chain seq x y z
N MET A 1 -40.65 -34.32 11.80
CA MET A 1 -39.27 -34.61 12.21
C MET A 1 -38.42 -33.55 11.52
N GLU A 2 -38.10 -32.46 12.20
CA GLU A 2 -37.24 -31.42 11.63
C GLU A 2 -35.83 -31.98 11.57
N PHE A 3 -35.29 -32.09 10.35
CA PHE A 3 -33.94 -32.57 10.13
C PHE A 3 -32.98 -31.43 10.45
N GLN A 4 -32.38 -31.44 11.64
CA GLN A 4 -31.42 -30.43 12.04
C GLN A 4 -30.03 -30.85 11.51
N VAL A 5 -29.53 -30.12 10.50
CA VAL A 5 -28.18 -30.33 9.98
C VAL A 5 -27.18 -29.92 11.08
N PRO A 6 -26.14 -30.72 11.39
CA PRO A 6 -25.14 -30.37 12.39
C PRO A 6 -24.40 -29.07 12.04
N ASP A 7 -23.93 -28.34 13.06
CA ASP A 7 -23.34 -27.00 12.91
C ASP A 7 -22.14 -26.96 11.94
N VAL A 8 -21.27 -27.97 11.96
CA VAL A 8 -20.04 -27.99 11.14
C VAL A 8 -20.33 -28.06 9.63
N PRO A 9 -21.15 -29.00 9.12
CA PRO A 9 -21.64 -28.98 7.74
C PRO A 9 -22.38 -27.69 7.38
N LEU A 10 -23.18 -27.15 8.30
CA LEU A 10 -23.95 -25.94 8.07
C LEU A 10 -23.03 -24.73 7.84
N LEU A 11 -22.01 -24.56 8.69
CA LEU A 11 -20.97 -23.53 8.53
C LEU A 11 -20.22 -23.69 7.21
N LYS A 12 -19.92 -24.92 6.80
CA LYS A 12 -19.27 -25.18 5.51
C LYS A 12 -20.16 -24.82 4.33
N ILE A 13 -21.46 -25.11 4.38
CA ILE A 13 -22.43 -24.70 3.34
C ILE A 13 -22.47 -23.17 3.23
N PHE A 14 -22.60 -22.49 4.38
CA PHE A 14 -22.68 -21.03 4.41
C PHE A 14 -21.36 -20.34 4.04
N SER A 15 -20.21 -21.00 4.21
CA SER A 15 -18.91 -20.48 3.76
C SER A 15 -18.79 -20.29 2.25
N PHE A 16 -19.69 -20.90 1.46
CA PHE A 16 -19.76 -20.72 0.01
C PHE A 16 -20.66 -19.56 -0.43
N LEU A 17 -21.44 -18.99 0.47
CA LEU A 17 -22.32 -17.86 0.16
C LEU A 17 -21.54 -16.55 0.19
N ASP A 18 -21.88 -15.65 -0.72
CA ASP A 18 -21.47 -14.25 -0.61
C ASP A 18 -22.18 -13.55 0.55
N ALA A 19 -21.72 -12.35 0.89
CA ALA A 19 -22.23 -11.63 2.04
C ALA A 19 -23.72 -11.23 1.92
N PHE A 20 -24.19 -10.98 0.70
CA PHE A 20 -25.60 -10.63 0.47
C PHE A 20 -26.49 -11.85 0.67
N SER A 21 -26.09 -12.99 0.12
CA SER A 21 -26.73 -14.30 0.28
C SER A 21 -26.71 -14.76 1.73
N LEU A 22 -25.62 -14.51 2.47
CA LEU A 22 -25.57 -14.71 3.93
C LEU A 22 -26.54 -13.80 4.68
N LEU A 23 -26.67 -12.54 4.26
CA LEU A 23 -27.63 -11.62 4.86
C LEU A 23 -29.06 -12.07 4.61
N GLN A 24 -29.39 -12.52 3.40
CA GLN A 24 -30.69 -13.11 3.05
C GLN A 24 -30.95 -14.38 3.86
N ALA A 25 -29.99 -15.31 3.91
CA ALA A 25 -30.09 -16.53 4.70
C ALA A 25 -30.31 -16.24 6.20
N SER A 26 -29.68 -15.19 6.73
CA SER A 26 -29.84 -14.76 8.12
C SER A 26 -31.25 -14.23 8.45
N GLN A 27 -32.07 -13.93 7.44
CA GLN A 27 -33.46 -13.52 7.62
C GLN A 27 -34.44 -14.70 7.64
N VAL A 28 -34.01 -15.90 7.22
CA VAL A 28 -34.88 -17.08 7.04
C VAL A 28 -35.13 -17.83 8.35
N ASN A 29 -34.22 -17.80 9.33
CA ASN A 29 -34.41 -18.50 10.61
C ASN A 29 -33.82 -17.73 11.81
N ARG A 30 -34.59 -17.59 12.90
CA ARG A 30 -34.25 -16.83 14.14
C ARG A 30 -33.38 -17.60 15.14
N VAL A 31 -32.76 -18.72 14.75
CA VAL A 31 -31.94 -19.51 15.71
C VAL A 31 -30.63 -18.75 15.99
N ASN A 32 -30.64 -18.05 17.12
CA ASN A 32 -29.66 -17.06 17.59
C ASN A 32 -28.20 -17.53 17.74
N ALA A 33 -27.89 -18.83 17.60
CA ALA A 33 -26.55 -19.37 17.89
C ALA A 33 -25.57 -19.33 16.71
N ILE A 34 -26.03 -19.19 15.47
CA ILE A 34 -25.18 -19.21 14.27
C ILE A 34 -24.93 -17.79 13.72
N HIS A 35 -25.57 -16.79 14.33
CA HIS A 35 -25.57 -15.40 13.84
C HIS A 35 -24.20 -14.72 13.85
N ASP A 36 -23.27 -15.09 14.73
CA ASP A 36 -21.91 -14.54 14.75
C ASP A 36 -20.88 -15.47 14.07
N LEU A 37 -21.14 -16.78 14.05
CA LEU A 37 -20.27 -17.78 13.40
C LEU A 37 -20.35 -17.74 11.86
N LEU A 38 -21.47 -17.27 11.30
CA LEU A 38 -21.66 -17.11 9.85
C LEU A 38 -20.89 -15.94 9.26
N TRP A 39 -20.70 -14.88 10.02
CA TRP A 39 -19.85 -13.75 9.65
C TRP A 39 -18.42 -14.09 10.06
N ASP A 40 -17.95 -15.22 9.54
CA ASP A 40 -16.60 -15.73 9.76
C ASP A 40 -15.61 -14.58 9.51
N PRO A 41 -14.66 -14.33 10.42
CA PRO A 41 -13.51 -13.46 10.17
C PRO A 41 -12.98 -13.61 8.74
N ASN A 42 -12.94 -14.83 8.20
CA ASN A 42 -12.46 -15.12 6.85
C ASN A 42 -13.16 -14.32 5.75
N LEU A 43 -14.46 -14.05 5.84
CA LEU A 43 -15.17 -13.30 4.79
C LEU A 43 -14.79 -11.82 4.81
N CYS A 44 -14.72 -11.21 5.99
CA CYS A 44 -14.28 -9.81 6.15
C CYS A 44 -12.77 -9.66 5.90
N LEU A 45 -11.95 -10.60 6.40
CA LEU A 45 -10.50 -10.68 6.20
C LEU A 45 -10.14 -10.87 4.72
N LYS A 46 -10.93 -11.64 3.96
CA LYS A 46 -10.71 -11.80 2.50
C LYS A 46 -10.92 -10.50 1.74
N LYS A 47 -11.93 -9.71 2.10
CA LYS A 47 -12.27 -8.46 1.39
C LYS A 47 -11.43 -7.28 1.87
N TRP A 48 -11.35 -7.04 3.18
CA TRP A 48 -10.69 -5.88 3.80
C TRP A 48 -9.39 -6.27 4.51
N SER A 49 -8.52 -7.01 3.80
CA SER A 49 -7.28 -7.59 4.34
C SER A 49 -6.28 -6.59 4.95
N PHE A 50 -6.46 -5.28 4.74
CA PHE A 50 -5.62 -4.21 5.28
C PHE A 50 -6.01 -3.73 6.68
N CYS A 51 -7.23 -4.03 7.14
CA CYS A 51 -7.68 -3.61 8.47
C CYS A 51 -6.92 -4.39 9.55
N ASN A 52 -6.35 -3.73 10.55
CA ASN A 52 -5.76 -4.42 11.69
C ASN A 52 -6.90 -4.84 12.64
N PHE A 53 -7.45 -6.04 12.40
CA PHE A 53 -8.72 -6.49 12.99
C PHE A 53 -8.72 -6.60 14.51
N SER A 54 -7.55 -6.75 15.15
CA SER A 54 -7.43 -6.83 16.61
C SER A 54 -7.83 -5.52 17.31
N GLN A 55 -7.76 -4.37 16.62
CA GLN A 55 -8.11 -3.05 17.17
C GLN A 55 -9.54 -2.61 16.78
N CYS A 56 -10.05 -3.04 15.62
CA CYS A 56 -11.36 -2.62 15.10
C CYS A 56 -12.56 -3.30 15.78
N LEU A 57 -12.39 -4.48 16.38
CA LEU A 57 -13.57 -5.26 16.80
C LEU A 57 -14.25 -4.72 18.06
N GLY A 58 -13.59 -3.94 18.93
CA GLY A 58 -14.19 -3.31 20.11
C GLY A 58 -15.34 -4.12 20.73
N SER A 59 -16.55 -3.54 20.77
CA SER A 59 -17.81 -4.21 21.13
C SER A 59 -18.69 -4.63 19.94
N LEU A 60 -18.18 -4.57 18.70
CA LEU A 60 -18.93 -4.83 17.47
C LEU A 60 -18.87 -6.31 17.08
N THR A 61 -20.02 -6.84 16.66
CA THR A 61 -20.07 -8.14 15.97
C THR A 61 -19.53 -8.01 14.53
N TRP A 62 -18.99 -9.09 13.97
CA TRP A 62 -18.53 -9.13 12.58
C TRP A 62 -19.61 -8.71 11.58
N LYS A 63 -20.88 -9.03 11.86
CA LYS A 63 -22.04 -8.57 11.09
C LYS A 63 -22.16 -7.05 11.07
N GLN A 64 -22.06 -6.41 12.24
CA GLN A 64 -22.16 -4.94 12.34
C GLN A 64 -20.99 -4.27 11.63
N PHE A 65 -19.78 -4.81 11.75
CA PHE A 65 -18.61 -4.34 11.02
C PHE A 65 -18.83 -4.42 9.50
N PHE A 66 -19.24 -5.60 9.01
CA PHE A 66 -19.50 -5.81 7.59
C PHE A 66 -20.53 -4.80 7.04
N LEU A 67 -21.65 -4.62 7.75
CA LEU A 67 -22.70 -3.68 7.35
C LEU A 67 -22.22 -2.22 7.37
N LYS A 68 -21.42 -1.84 8.37
CA LYS A 68 -20.81 -0.51 8.45
C LYS A 68 -19.91 -0.27 7.23
N GLN A 69 -19.06 -1.24 6.90
CA GLN A 69 -18.12 -1.14 5.80
C GLN A 69 -18.82 -1.15 4.43
N ARG A 70 -19.89 -1.92 4.24
CA ARG A 70 -20.72 -1.83 3.02
C ARG A 70 -21.42 -0.48 2.88
N LYS A 71 -21.93 0.07 3.98
CA LYS A 71 -22.53 1.40 3.98
C LYS A 71 -21.49 2.48 3.62
N GLN A 72 -20.25 2.29 4.05
CA GLN A 72 -19.12 3.13 3.72
C GLN A 72 -18.81 3.09 2.21
N GLU A 73 -18.62 1.88 1.64
CA GLU A 73 -18.43 1.68 0.19
C GLU A 73 -19.56 2.33 -0.63
N TYR A 74 -20.81 2.14 -0.19
CA TYR A 74 -21.97 2.73 -0.85
C TYR A 74 -21.94 4.27 -0.81
N ARG A 75 -21.54 4.88 0.31
CA ARG A 75 -21.38 6.33 0.41
C ARG A 75 -20.24 6.85 -0.46
N MET A 76 -19.13 6.11 -0.56
CA MET A 76 -18.03 6.46 -1.46
C MET A 76 -18.47 6.50 -2.93
N ALA A 77 -19.28 5.53 -3.34
CA ALA A 77 -19.85 5.49 -4.69
C ALA A 77 -20.87 6.60 -4.97
N LEU A 78 -21.36 7.30 -3.93
CA LEU A 78 -22.28 8.44 -4.05
C LEU A 78 -21.60 9.79 -3.79
N ALA A 79 -20.29 9.79 -3.53
CA ALA A 79 -19.57 11.00 -3.18
C ALA A 79 -19.59 12.01 -4.33
N LYS A 80 -19.76 13.28 -3.98
CA LYS A 80 -19.76 14.41 -4.91
C LYS A 80 -18.47 15.22 -4.75
N PRO A 81 -18.10 16.06 -5.74
CA PRO A 81 -16.93 16.94 -5.62
C PRO A 81 -16.89 17.79 -4.35
N GLU A 82 -18.07 18.25 -3.89
CA GLU A 82 -18.22 19.05 -2.67
C GLU A 82 -17.82 18.30 -1.38
N ASP A 83 -17.75 16.97 -1.42
CA ASP A 83 -17.38 16.13 -0.27
C ASP A 83 -15.84 16.00 -0.09
N PHE A 84 -15.03 16.66 -0.93
CA PHE A 84 -13.57 16.53 -0.94
C PHE A 84 -12.87 17.86 -0.68
N THR A 85 -11.80 17.81 0.11
CA THR A 85 -10.89 18.94 0.31
C THR A 85 -9.62 18.76 -0.51
N PHE A 86 -9.20 19.84 -1.16
CA PHE A 86 -8.06 19.88 -2.06
C PHE A 86 -6.82 20.55 -1.44
N ARG A 87 -5.65 19.88 -1.47
CA ARG A 87 -4.34 20.47 -1.09
C ARG A 87 -3.19 19.90 -1.92
N GLU A 88 -2.13 20.65 -2.15
CA GLU A 88 -0.90 20.12 -2.77
C GLU A 88 0.10 19.73 -1.69
N ALA A 89 0.57 18.48 -1.68
CA ALA A 89 1.66 18.08 -0.78
C ALA A 89 2.38 16.80 -1.22
N ARG A 90 3.72 16.78 -1.08
CA ARG A 90 4.58 15.62 -1.35
C ARG A 90 5.88 15.69 -0.53
N PRO A 91 6.37 14.58 0.04
CA PRO A 91 5.70 13.28 0.28
C PRO A 91 4.55 13.33 1.30
N MET A 92 3.75 12.25 1.40
CA MET A 92 2.58 12.10 2.29
C MET A 92 2.53 10.68 2.87
N ALA A 93 2.06 10.53 4.12
CA ALA A 93 1.74 9.25 4.74
C ALA A 93 0.70 9.43 5.87
N TYR A 94 -0.11 8.42 6.19
CA TYR A 94 -1.05 8.51 7.32
C TYR A 94 -0.33 8.37 8.66
N LEU A 95 -0.51 9.31 9.58
CA LEU A 95 0.01 9.23 10.95
C LEU A 95 -0.97 8.54 11.91
N SER A 96 -2.25 8.66 11.62
CA SER A 96 -3.33 7.95 12.30
C SER A 96 -4.42 7.72 11.27
N GLY A 97 -4.79 6.46 11.07
CA GLY A 97 -6.07 6.16 10.44
C GLY A 97 -7.13 6.20 11.53
N ASN A 98 -8.35 6.61 11.18
CA ASN A 98 -9.61 6.23 11.85
C ASN A 98 -9.59 4.76 12.36
N ASP A 99 -8.94 4.51 13.50
CA ASP A 99 -9.09 3.27 14.24
C ASP A 99 -10.53 3.31 14.74
N HIS A 100 -11.36 2.43 14.18
CA HIS A 100 -12.78 2.38 14.48
C HIS A 100 -13.04 1.80 15.88
N THR A 101 -12.37 2.31 16.91
CA THR A 101 -12.75 2.09 18.29
C THR A 101 -14.11 2.76 18.50
N VAL A 102 -15.12 1.93 18.77
CA VAL A 102 -16.44 2.44 19.17
C VAL A 102 -16.28 3.10 20.53
N GLY A 103 -16.18 4.43 20.52
CA GLY A 103 -16.12 5.25 21.73
C GLY A 103 -15.14 6.43 21.69
N GLY A 104 -14.20 6.47 20.73
CA GLY A 104 -13.25 7.58 20.58
C GLY A 104 -13.34 8.22 19.19
N GLN A 105 -13.44 9.55 19.14
CA GLN A 105 -13.17 10.32 17.92
C GLN A 105 -11.66 10.31 17.65
N GLU A 106 -11.08 9.18 17.21
CA GLU A 106 -9.75 9.27 16.62
C GLU A 106 -9.87 9.91 15.24
N LYS A 107 -9.45 11.18 15.19
CA LYS A 107 -9.36 11.99 13.99
C LYS A 107 -8.31 11.35 13.06
N SER A 108 -8.66 11.11 11.80
CA SER A 108 -7.67 10.70 10.81
C SER A 108 -6.64 11.81 10.64
N VAL A 109 -5.36 11.49 10.81
CA VAL A 109 -4.26 12.44 10.67
C VAL A 109 -3.33 12.00 9.55
N ILE A 110 -3.03 12.93 8.64
CA ILE A 110 -2.01 12.72 7.59
C ILE A 110 -0.78 13.57 7.86
N CYS A 111 0.38 13.02 7.55
CA CYS A 111 1.65 13.72 7.46
C CYS A 111 1.91 14.14 6.02
N THR A 112 2.44 15.34 5.83
CA THR A 112 2.91 15.84 4.54
C THR A 112 4.20 16.60 4.70
N VAL A 113 5.03 16.64 3.66
CA VAL A 113 6.18 17.55 3.60
C VAL A 113 5.83 18.73 2.69
N SER A 114 6.15 19.93 3.16
CA SER A 114 6.00 21.16 2.39
C SER A 114 7.26 21.51 1.60
N SER A 115 7.12 22.40 0.61
CA SER A 115 8.24 22.97 -0.15
C SER A 115 9.23 23.78 0.71
N LYS A 116 8.86 24.13 1.94
CA LYS A 116 9.73 24.81 2.92
C LYS A 116 10.49 23.82 3.82
N HIS A 117 10.56 22.54 3.43
CA HIS A 117 11.25 21.50 4.19
C HIS A 117 10.70 21.32 5.61
N VAL A 118 9.38 21.44 5.75
CA VAL A 118 8.67 21.26 7.02
C VAL A 118 7.77 20.04 6.91
N LEU A 119 7.79 19.18 7.94
CA LEU A 119 6.79 18.14 8.13
C LEU A 119 5.55 18.76 8.78
N CYS A 120 4.41 18.66 8.13
CA CYS A 120 3.12 19.13 8.64
C CYS A 120 2.21 17.93 8.88
N THR A 121 1.37 18.01 9.92
CA THR A 121 0.25 17.09 10.12
C THR A 121 -1.08 17.80 9.97
N TRP A 122 -2.07 17.08 9.47
CA TRP A 122 -3.38 17.63 9.16
C TRP A 122 -4.49 16.74 9.67
N ASP A 123 -5.53 17.36 10.22
CA ASP A 123 -6.81 16.74 10.46
C ASP A 123 -7.51 16.56 9.12
N VAL A 124 -7.80 15.30 8.77
CA VAL A 124 -8.47 14.98 7.51
C VAL A 124 -9.92 15.46 7.48
N GLN A 125 -10.61 15.42 8.62
CA GLN A 125 -12.03 15.78 8.71
C GLN A 125 -12.23 17.29 8.71
N GLU A 126 -11.37 18.02 9.41
CA GLU A 126 -11.45 19.49 9.50
C GLU A 126 -10.67 20.17 8.35
N GLY A 127 -9.76 19.45 7.69
CA GLY A 127 -8.90 20.00 6.65
C GLY A 127 -7.89 21.02 7.17
N THR A 128 -7.65 21.04 8.49
CA THR A 128 -6.80 22.00 9.20
C THR A 128 -5.47 21.38 9.61
N MET A 129 -4.41 22.19 9.60
CA MET A 129 -3.10 21.78 10.10
C MET A 129 -3.16 21.64 11.62
N ILE A 130 -2.70 20.51 12.16
CA ILE A 130 -2.66 20.23 13.60
C ILE A 130 -1.29 20.60 14.16
N TRP A 131 -0.22 20.26 13.44
CA TRP A 131 1.15 20.47 13.90
C TRP A 131 2.10 20.66 12.72
N SER A 132 3.24 21.30 12.97
CA SER A 132 4.33 21.45 12.01
C SER A 132 5.68 21.40 12.70
N SER A 133 6.65 20.71 12.11
CA SER A 133 8.02 20.70 12.57
C SER A 133 8.69 22.07 12.39
N PRO A 134 9.82 22.33 13.07
CA PRO A 134 10.74 23.38 12.66
C PRO A 134 11.18 23.21 11.20
N VAL A 135 11.60 24.31 10.56
CA VAL A 135 12.18 24.27 9.21
C VAL A 135 13.45 23.43 9.22
N GLN A 136 13.48 22.39 8.39
CA GLN A 136 14.67 21.54 8.27
C GLN A 136 15.73 22.23 7.41
N GLN A 137 17.01 21.94 7.70
CA GLN A 137 18.14 22.53 6.98
C GLN A 137 18.28 21.99 5.55
N SER A 138 17.77 20.78 5.31
CA SER A 138 17.82 20.10 4.03
C SER A 138 16.44 19.59 3.63
N SER A 139 16.25 19.36 2.33
CA SER A 139 14.96 18.91 1.81
C SER A 139 14.66 17.49 2.25
N ILE A 140 13.50 17.30 2.88
CA ILE A 140 12.98 15.98 3.21
C ILE A 140 12.58 15.28 1.91
N MET A 141 13.22 14.14 1.63
CA MET A 141 13.04 13.37 0.40
C MET A 141 12.08 12.19 0.60
N HIS A 142 12.10 11.57 1.78
CA HIS A 142 11.28 10.41 2.10
C HIS A 142 10.55 10.59 3.43
N LEU A 143 9.34 10.04 3.49
CA LEU A 143 8.46 10.02 4.65
C LEU A 143 7.88 8.61 4.79
N ALA A 144 7.92 8.08 6.01
CA ALA A 144 7.21 6.87 6.40
C ALA A 144 6.52 7.12 7.73
N THR A 145 5.49 6.36 8.06
CA THR A 145 4.78 6.48 9.34
C THR A 145 4.60 5.13 10.00
N LEU A 146 4.42 5.17 11.31
CA LEU A 146 4.03 4.03 12.13
C LEU A 146 2.80 4.45 12.95
N PRO A 147 1.59 4.29 12.39
CA PRO A 147 0.37 4.77 13.03
C PRO A 147 0.12 4.18 14.42
N GLN A 148 0.48 2.92 14.64
CA GLN A 148 0.26 2.23 15.93
C GLN A 148 1.02 2.87 17.10
N MET A 149 2.04 3.70 16.80
CA MET A 149 2.81 4.44 17.79
C MET A 149 2.70 5.96 17.59
N HIS A 150 1.87 6.42 16.65
CA HIS A 150 1.80 7.82 16.21
C HIS A 150 3.17 8.43 15.87
N LEU A 151 4.00 7.68 15.15
CA LEU A 151 5.34 8.14 14.74
C LEU A 151 5.41 8.43 13.25
N ALA A 152 6.15 9.47 12.89
CA ALA A 152 6.59 9.76 11.53
C ALA A 152 8.11 9.72 11.44
N PHE A 153 8.61 9.26 10.30
CA PHE A 153 10.02 9.11 10.00
C PHE A 153 10.33 9.88 8.74
N THR A 154 11.36 10.72 8.78
CA THR A 154 11.77 11.53 7.64
C THR A 154 13.22 11.26 7.32
N VAL A 155 13.55 11.28 6.04
CA VAL A 155 14.94 11.26 5.56
C VAL A 155 15.15 12.41 4.60
N ASP A 156 16.15 13.24 4.87
CA ASP A 156 16.53 14.37 4.03
C ASP A 156 17.60 14.04 3.00
N LEU A 157 17.86 14.98 2.10
CA LEU A 157 18.82 14.85 1.00
C LEU A 157 20.27 14.60 1.51
N GLU A 158 20.60 15.05 2.72
CA GLU A 158 21.91 14.83 3.33
C GLU A 158 22.01 13.49 4.08
N GLY A 159 20.91 12.70 4.09
CA GLY A 159 20.86 11.42 4.78
C GLY A 159 20.58 11.53 6.28
N THR A 160 20.04 12.65 6.76
CA THR A 160 19.59 12.77 8.16
C THR A 160 18.24 12.08 8.31
N VAL A 161 18.21 11.04 9.15
CA VAL A 161 16.99 10.33 9.55
C VAL A 161 16.47 10.94 10.85
N LYS A 162 15.18 11.27 10.90
CA LYS A 162 14.53 11.78 12.13
C LYS A 162 13.25 11.01 12.44
N VAL A 163 12.93 10.93 13.73
CA VAL A 163 11.66 10.39 14.26
C VAL A 163 10.88 11.50 14.93
N TRP A 164 9.59 11.57 14.63
CA TRP A 164 8.68 12.59 15.13
C TRP A 164 7.48 11.92 15.79
N ASN A 165 7.08 12.36 16.98
CA ASN A 165 5.73 12.07 17.52
C ASN A 165 4.68 13.06 17.02
N CYS A 166 5.08 14.05 16.22
CA CYS A 166 4.23 15.09 15.66
C CYS A 166 3.38 15.83 16.71
N GLN A 167 3.93 15.98 17.92
CA GLN A 167 3.34 16.71 19.05
C GLN A 167 4.37 17.66 19.64
N ASP A 168 5.59 17.17 19.85
CA ASP A 168 6.70 17.96 20.37
C ASP A 168 7.34 18.84 19.28
N GLU A 169 8.04 19.88 19.67
CA GLU A 169 8.77 20.76 18.74
C GLU A 169 10.00 20.05 18.16
N ASP A 170 10.72 19.31 19.00
CA ASP A 170 11.93 18.59 18.63
C ASP A 170 11.66 17.16 18.16
N ALA A 171 12.53 16.64 17.30
CA ALA A 171 12.50 15.24 16.91
C ALA A 171 12.87 14.34 18.11
N LEU A 172 12.17 13.22 18.27
CA LEU A 172 12.45 12.22 19.32
C LEU A 172 13.84 11.63 19.20
N ALA A 173 14.30 11.43 17.96
CA ALA A 173 15.63 10.94 17.64
C ALA A 173 16.09 11.51 16.30
N THR A 174 17.40 11.70 16.17
CA THR A 174 18.06 12.14 14.93
C THR A 174 19.30 11.29 14.71
N LEU A 175 19.48 10.78 13.50
CA LEU A 175 20.65 10.01 13.09
C LEU A 175 21.17 10.54 11.75
N ALA A 176 22.43 10.94 11.71
CA ALA A 176 23.12 11.25 10.46
C ALA A 176 23.67 9.97 9.84
N MET A 177 23.15 9.58 8.67
CA MET A 177 23.65 8.41 7.96
C MET A 177 24.98 8.72 7.28
N PRO A 178 25.87 7.72 7.12
CA PRO A 178 27.18 7.94 6.50
C PRO A 178 27.12 8.28 5.00
N ARG A 179 25.96 8.05 4.37
CA ARG A 179 25.72 8.21 2.93
C ARG A 179 24.31 8.72 2.68
N VAL A 180 24.12 9.36 1.52
CA VAL A 180 22.81 9.77 1.02
C VAL A 180 21.87 8.57 0.93
N CYS A 181 20.64 8.76 1.37
CA CYS A 181 19.62 7.72 1.47
C CYS A 181 18.52 7.95 0.41
N PHE A 182 18.07 6.86 -0.21
CA PHE A 182 17.13 6.87 -1.35
C PHE A 182 15.83 6.09 -1.09
N SER A 183 15.75 5.37 0.01
CA SER A 183 14.55 4.63 0.38
C SER A 183 14.42 4.50 1.90
N LEU A 184 13.17 4.46 2.35
CA LEU A 184 12.77 4.44 3.75
C LEU A 184 11.54 3.55 3.87
N GLU A 185 11.58 2.56 4.77
CA GLU A 185 10.48 1.63 4.96
C GLU A 185 10.35 1.22 6.43
N ILE A 186 9.12 1.10 6.93
CA ILE A 186 8.84 0.58 8.28
C ILE A 186 8.46 -0.91 8.18
N CYS A 187 9.15 -1.73 8.97
CA CYS A 187 8.85 -3.15 9.08
C CYS A 187 8.48 -3.52 10.51
N LEU A 188 7.27 -4.07 10.69
CA LEU A 188 6.83 -4.59 11.98
C LEU A 188 7.18 -6.07 12.11
N THR A 189 7.81 -6.45 13.20
CA THR A 189 8.25 -7.83 13.44
C THR A 189 7.71 -8.32 14.79
N ASN A 190 7.93 -9.59 15.11
CA ASN A 190 7.56 -10.12 16.43
C ASN A 190 8.38 -9.50 17.57
N ASP A 191 9.60 -9.04 17.28
CA ASP A 191 10.51 -8.40 18.25
C ASP A 191 10.22 -6.88 18.38
N GLY A 192 9.32 -6.32 17.56
CA GLY A 192 8.99 -4.90 17.51
C GLY A 192 9.14 -4.26 16.12
N PRO A 193 8.83 -2.95 16.00
CA PRO A 193 9.06 -2.18 14.78
C PRO A 193 10.53 -1.90 14.54
N PHE A 194 10.93 -1.97 13.27
CA PHE A 194 12.24 -1.56 12.79
C PHE A 194 12.08 -0.63 11.60
N LEU A 195 12.98 0.34 11.51
CA LEU A 195 13.10 1.23 10.35
C LEU A 195 14.22 0.72 9.45
N MET A 196 13.93 0.54 8.16
CA MET A 196 14.91 0.17 7.16
C MET A 196 15.22 1.35 6.24
N VAL A 197 16.50 1.59 5.99
CA VAL A 197 16.99 2.70 5.18
C VAL A 197 17.95 2.19 4.12
N GLY A 198 17.66 2.46 2.84
CA GLY A 198 18.51 2.12 1.72
C GLY A 198 19.34 3.32 1.24
N ASN A 199 20.64 3.12 1.02
CA ASN A 199 21.56 4.21 0.68
C ASN A 199 22.09 4.18 -0.77
N SER A 200 22.89 5.18 -1.11
CA SER A 200 23.53 5.37 -2.42
C SER A 200 24.56 4.31 -2.80
N GLU A 201 25.12 3.59 -1.83
CA GLU A 201 26.18 2.58 -2.01
C GLU A 201 25.65 1.15 -2.00
N GLY A 202 24.33 0.98 -1.93
CA GLY A 202 23.69 -0.34 -1.96
C GLY A 202 23.54 -1.00 -0.59
N ASP A 203 23.79 -0.26 0.49
CA ASP A 203 23.59 -0.75 1.85
C ASP A 203 22.13 -0.55 2.28
N ILE A 204 21.62 -1.55 3.01
CA ILE A 204 20.37 -1.51 3.75
C ILE A 204 20.73 -1.51 5.24
N TYR A 205 20.38 -0.43 5.93
CA TYR A 205 20.51 -0.32 7.38
C TYR A 205 19.19 -0.66 8.04
N THR A 206 19.27 -1.40 9.15
CA THR A 206 18.11 -1.64 10.02
C THR A 206 18.32 -0.94 11.35
N LEU A 207 17.35 -0.14 11.76
CA LEU A 207 17.41 0.72 12.94
C LEU A 207 16.27 0.41 13.91
N THR A 208 16.52 0.56 15.21
CA THR A 208 15.47 0.46 16.23
C THR A 208 14.52 1.65 16.14
N VAL A 209 13.28 1.44 16.56
CA VAL A 209 12.26 2.48 16.68
C VAL A 209 11.87 2.60 18.17
N PRO A 210 11.81 3.82 18.74
CA PRO A 210 12.06 5.12 18.12
C PRO A 210 13.52 5.61 18.14
N GLU A 211 14.45 4.93 18.83
CA GLU A 211 15.77 5.52 19.17
C GLU A 211 16.77 5.61 18.00
N LEU A 212 16.44 5.06 16.82
CA LEU A 212 17.32 5.00 15.64
C LEU A 212 18.68 4.35 15.91
N ARG A 213 18.76 3.36 16.80
CA ARG A 213 20.03 2.64 17.04
C ARG A 213 20.27 1.63 15.93
N GLY A 214 21.51 1.58 15.43
CA GLY A 214 21.91 0.62 14.41
C GLY A 214 21.81 -0.83 14.90
N VAL A 215 20.96 -1.63 14.24
CA VAL A 215 20.80 -3.07 14.51
C VAL A 215 21.69 -3.86 13.56
N SER A 216 21.66 -3.50 12.27
CA SER A 216 22.40 -4.21 11.24
C SER A 216 22.70 -3.33 10.04
N LYS A 217 23.66 -3.79 9.23
CA LYS A 217 23.99 -3.25 7.93
C LYS A 217 24.21 -4.41 6.97
N VAL A 218 23.48 -4.42 5.85
CA VAL A 218 23.61 -5.42 4.80
C VAL A 218 23.93 -4.73 3.48
N ASN A 219 25.05 -5.07 2.86
CA ASN A 219 25.34 -4.62 1.50
C ASN A 219 24.57 -5.50 0.51
N ALA A 220 23.47 -4.97 -0.02
CA ALA A 220 22.62 -5.64 -0.98
C ALA A 220 23.15 -5.47 -2.41
N PHE A 221 23.58 -4.26 -2.77
CA PHE A 221 23.94 -3.93 -4.14
C PHE A 221 25.27 -3.20 -4.23
N LYS A 222 25.79 -3.09 -5.45
CA LYS A 222 26.95 -2.25 -5.79
C LYS A 222 26.58 -0.75 -5.94
N TYR A 223 25.30 -0.45 -6.19
CA TYR A 223 24.78 0.91 -6.38
C TYR A 223 23.53 1.10 -5.53
N SER A 224 22.87 2.25 -5.64
CA SER A 224 21.79 2.68 -4.76
C SER A 224 20.65 1.67 -4.57
N VAL A 225 20.07 1.68 -3.36
CA VAL A 225 18.79 1.02 -3.03
C VAL A 225 17.68 2.08 -3.16
N ASP A 226 17.03 2.11 -4.32
CA ASP A 226 16.01 3.12 -4.66
C ASP A 226 14.59 2.67 -4.31
N LEU A 227 14.35 1.36 -4.25
CA LEU A 227 13.08 0.75 -3.87
C LEU A 227 13.30 -0.17 -2.68
N LEU A 228 12.47 -0.01 -1.65
CA LEU A 228 12.48 -0.84 -0.45
C LEU A 228 11.05 -0.99 0.05
N HIS A 229 10.52 -2.21 0.05
CA HIS A 229 9.11 -2.47 0.37
C HIS A 229 8.94 -3.73 1.20
N CYS A 230 8.23 -3.61 2.33
CA CYS A 230 7.88 -4.73 3.18
C CYS A 230 6.65 -5.47 2.65
N SER A 231 6.67 -6.81 2.71
CA SER A 231 5.50 -7.60 2.36
C SER A 231 4.38 -7.42 3.38
N PRO A 232 3.10 -7.59 2.99
CA PRO A 232 1.97 -7.44 3.92
C PRO A 232 2.04 -8.38 5.14
N ASP A 233 2.64 -9.56 5.00
CA ASP A 233 2.88 -10.51 6.11
C ASP A 233 4.18 -10.27 6.87
N ARG A 234 4.94 -9.23 6.50
CA ARG A 234 6.20 -8.79 7.11
C ARG A 234 7.35 -9.81 7.06
N LYS A 235 7.19 -10.88 6.28
CA LYS A 235 8.20 -11.94 6.15
C LYS A 235 9.28 -11.61 5.14
N TRP A 236 8.97 -10.75 4.17
CA TRP A 236 9.82 -10.47 3.04
C TRP A 236 10.06 -8.98 2.86
N ILE A 237 11.27 -8.63 2.47
CA ILE A 237 11.65 -7.27 2.08
C ILE A 237 12.10 -7.30 0.63
N PHE A 238 11.38 -6.59 -0.24
CA PHE A 238 11.81 -6.35 -1.60
C PHE A 238 12.76 -5.15 -1.62
N ALA A 239 13.91 -5.29 -2.29
CA ALA A 239 14.83 -4.19 -2.53
C ALA A 239 15.27 -4.16 -4.00
N SER A 240 15.47 -2.97 -4.55
CA SER A 240 16.04 -2.80 -5.89
C SER A 240 16.73 -1.45 -6.04
N GLY A 241 17.73 -1.41 -6.90
CA GLY A 241 18.22 -0.17 -7.52
C GLY A 241 17.66 0.03 -8.93
N THR A 242 17.77 1.25 -9.44
CA THR A 242 17.39 1.67 -10.79
C THR A 242 18.50 1.45 -11.83
N HIS A 243 19.73 1.20 -11.38
CA HIS A 243 20.85 0.94 -12.26
C HIS A 243 20.62 -0.33 -13.10
N GLN A 244 20.94 -0.28 -14.40
CA GLN A 244 20.61 -1.36 -15.37
C GLN A 244 21.27 -2.71 -15.07
N ASN A 245 22.30 -2.73 -14.23
CA ASN A 245 23.05 -3.92 -13.84
C ASN A 245 22.64 -4.47 -12.46
N ILE A 246 21.69 -3.83 -11.78
CA ILE A 246 21.14 -4.35 -10.52
C ILE A 246 19.99 -5.29 -10.84
N LEU A 247 20.06 -6.48 -10.26
CA LEU A 247 18.93 -7.38 -10.18
C LEU A 247 18.19 -7.11 -8.87
N PRO A 248 16.86 -6.93 -8.89
CA PRO A 248 16.07 -6.81 -7.68
C PRO A 248 16.26 -8.04 -6.81
N MET A 249 16.20 -7.84 -5.50
CA MET A 249 16.31 -8.91 -4.53
C MET A 249 15.14 -8.91 -3.56
N VAL A 250 14.78 -10.11 -3.11
CA VAL A 250 13.84 -10.29 -2.00
C VAL A 250 14.55 -10.98 -0.86
N PHE A 251 14.58 -10.34 0.29
CA PHE A 251 15.21 -10.83 1.52
C PHE A 251 14.15 -11.41 2.45
N LEU A 252 14.53 -12.45 3.20
CA LEU A 252 13.79 -12.78 4.42
C LEU A 252 14.07 -11.69 5.45
N THR A 253 13.02 -11.12 6.06
CA THR A 253 13.14 -10.00 7.01
C THR A 253 14.12 -10.32 8.14
N GLU A 254 14.08 -11.55 8.68
CA GLU A 254 14.97 -12.01 9.75
C GLU A 254 16.46 -11.87 9.40
N CYS A 255 16.83 -12.08 8.13
CA CYS A 255 18.22 -11.97 7.67
C CYS A 255 18.73 -10.52 7.63
N LEU A 256 17.81 -9.56 7.52
CA LEU A 256 18.16 -8.14 7.65
C LEU A 256 18.23 -7.73 9.12
N LEU A 257 17.44 -8.33 10.01
CA LEU A 257 17.49 -8.00 11.45
C LEU A 257 18.71 -8.59 12.15
N LYS A 258 19.04 -9.85 11.86
CA LYS A 258 20.11 -10.62 12.48
C LYS A 258 20.94 -11.26 11.38
N PRO A 259 21.84 -10.50 10.72
CA PRO A 259 22.70 -11.09 9.71
C PRO A 259 23.52 -12.20 10.36
N SER A 260 23.41 -13.42 9.83
CA SER A 260 24.20 -14.55 10.31
C SER A 260 25.68 -14.27 10.11
N GLU A 261 26.47 -14.32 11.18
CA GLU A 261 27.92 -14.11 11.09
C GLU A 261 28.53 -15.05 10.05
N GLY A 262 29.12 -14.47 9.00
CA GLY A 262 29.84 -15.19 7.94
C GLY A 262 29.00 -15.77 6.79
N ASN A 263 27.66 -15.70 6.83
CA ASN A 263 26.80 -16.19 5.74
C ASN A 263 26.05 -15.04 5.05
N SER A 264 25.98 -15.08 3.71
CA SER A 264 25.18 -14.12 2.94
C SER A 264 23.71 -14.22 3.34
N PRO A 265 22.99 -13.09 3.47
CA PRO A 265 21.59 -13.10 3.88
C PRO A 265 20.76 -13.94 2.91
N LEU A 266 19.76 -14.65 3.43
CA LEU A 266 18.87 -15.44 2.61
C LEU A 266 18.07 -14.50 1.69
N CYS A 267 18.37 -14.53 0.40
CA CYS A 267 17.73 -13.68 -0.59
C CYS A 267 17.47 -14.43 -1.90
N LEU A 268 16.45 -13.96 -2.63
CA LEU A 268 16.14 -14.36 -3.99
C LEU A 268 16.45 -13.22 -4.94
N SER A 269 17.29 -13.46 -5.94
CA SER A 269 17.48 -12.54 -7.05
C SER A 269 16.40 -12.74 -8.11
N ILE A 270 15.74 -11.65 -8.51
CA ILE A 270 14.78 -11.64 -9.61
C ILE A 270 15.55 -11.39 -10.92
N PRO A 271 15.47 -12.28 -11.93
CA PRO A 271 16.34 -12.27 -13.11
C PRO A 271 15.91 -11.23 -14.17
N PHE A 272 15.48 -10.05 -13.72
CA PHE A 272 15.07 -8.93 -14.56
C PHE A 272 15.66 -7.64 -14.00
N SER A 273 16.73 -7.17 -14.64
CA SER A 273 17.33 -5.88 -14.30
C SER A 273 16.46 -4.72 -14.77
N SER A 274 16.87 -3.49 -14.40
CA SER A 274 16.11 -2.28 -14.75
C SER A 274 14.67 -2.32 -14.23
N CYS A 275 14.52 -2.79 -13.00
CA CYS A 275 13.27 -2.65 -12.26
C CYS A 275 12.97 -1.17 -12.07
N CYS A 276 11.72 -0.81 -12.31
CA CYS A 276 11.24 0.55 -12.13
C CYS A 276 10.13 0.64 -11.08
N ARG A 277 9.45 -0.46 -10.79
CA ARG A 277 8.44 -0.53 -9.72
C ARG A 277 8.20 -1.99 -9.31
N ALA A 278 7.79 -2.19 -8.06
CA ALA A 278 7.31 -3.47 -7.57
C ALA A 278 6.14 -3.27 -6.61
N CYS A 279 5.19 -4.20 -6.60
CA CYS A 279 4.05 -4.19 -5.70
C CYS A 279 3.84 -5.59 -5.12
N TRP A 280 3.63 -5.65 -3.81
CA TRP A 280 3.16 -6.85 -3.14
C TRP A 280 1.66 -7.02 -3.40
N ALA A 281 1.20 -8.26 -3.56
CA ALA A 281 -0.22 -8.55 -3.66
C ALA A 281 -0.87 -8.50 -2.27
N PRO A 282 -1.84 -7.60 -2.02
CA PRO A 282 -2.47 -7.46 -0.71
C PRO A 282 -3.12 -8.75 -0.19
N ARG A 283 -3.78 -9.52 -1.08
CA ARG A 283 -4.49 -10.76 -0.73
C ARG A 283 -3.62 -12.03 -0.82
N LYS A 284 -2.40 -11.92 -1.34
CA LYS A 284 -1.40 -13.00 -1.43
C LYS A 284 -0.06 -12.46 -0.94
N THR A 285 0.09 -12.40 0.37
CA THR A 285 1.16 -11.64 1.06
C THR A 285 2.59 -11.98 0.63
N SER A 286 2.84 -13.22 0.22
CA SER A 286 4.15 -13.67 -0.29
C SER A 286 4.31 -13.48 -1.81
N ARG A 287 3.39 -12.81 -2.50
CA ARG A 287 3.45 -12.60 -3.95
C ARG A 287 3.88 -11.19 -4.27
N VAL A 288 4.93 -11.05 -5.08
CA VAL A 288 5.41 -9.77 -5.60
C VAL A 288 5.32 -9.74 -7.12
N THR A 289 4.83 -8.63 -7.67
CA THR A 289 4.88 -8.33 -9.09
C THR A 289 5.87 -7.19 -9.32
N VAL A 290 6.80 -7.40 -10.26
CA VAL A 290 7.84 -6.46 -10.62
C VAL A 290 7.63 -5.98 -12.04
N MET A 291 7.67 -4.66 -12.23
CA MET A 291 7.70 -4.00 -13.52
C MET A 291 9.13 -3.63 -13.89
N TYR A 292 9.58 -4.11 -15.04
CA TYR A 292 10.93 -3.91 -15.54
C TYR A 292 10.92 -3.36 -16.96
N ARG A 293 12.00 -2.67 -17.34
CA ARG A 293 12.18 -2.11 -18.69
C ARG A 293 13.30 -2.84 -19.43
N ARG A 294 13.08 -3.17 -20.70
CA ARG A 294 14.01 -3.90 -21.56
C ARG A 294 14.29 -3.16 -22.86
N GLY A 295 15.51 -3.29 -23.39
CA GLY A 295 15.90 -2.80 -24.72
C GLY A 295 15.86 -1.27 -24.81
N SER A 296 16.79 -0.61 -24.13
CA SER A 296 16.88 0.86 -24.04
C SER A 296 15.55 1.52 -23.64
N PHE A 297 14.85 0.92 -22.67
CA PHE A 297 13.56 1.38 -22.14
C PHE A 297 12.39 1.38 -23.14
N LYS A 298 12.52 0.73 -24.30
CA LYS A 298 11.47 0.65 -25.32
C LYS A 298 10.39 -0.39 -25.05
N LYS A 299 10.65 -1.37 -24.19
CA LYS A 299 9.70 -2.42 -23.85
C LYS A 299 9.53 -2.49 -22.35
N THR A 300 8.29 -2.53 -21.90
CA THR A 300 7.95 -2.74 -20.49
C THR A 300 7.43 -4.16 -20.30
N GLY A 301 7.86 -4.81 -19.24
CA GLY A 301 7.44 -6.15 -18.89
C GLY A 301 7.06 -6.26 -17.43
N PHE A 302 6.25 -7.27 -17.15
CA PHE A 302 5.84 -7.63 -15.80
C PHE A 302 6.26 -9.06 -15.51
N THR A 303 6.66 -9.30 -14.28
CA THR A 303 7.00 -10.63 -13.79
C THR A 303 6.44 -10.79 -12.38
N THR A 304 5.82 -11.92 -12.09
CA THR A 304 5.18 -12.19 -10.80
C THR A 304 5.81 -13.42 -10.16
N PHE A 305 6.15 -13.31 -8.88
CA PHE A 305 6.78 -14.35 -8.08
C PHE A 305 5.93 -14.65 -6.84
N ASP A 306 5.67 -15.93 -6.60
CA ASP A 306 5.22 -16.48 -5.33
C ASP A 306 6.43 -16.92 -4.52
N LEU A 307 6.60 -16.34 -3.34
CA LEU A 307 7.71 -16.64 -2.47
C LEU A 307 7.29 -17.72 -1.48
N MET A 308 7.99 -18.85 -1.55
CA MET A 308 7.81 -19.96 -0.63
C MET A 308 9.16 -20.24 0.00
N ALA A 309 9.27 -20.06 1.32
CA ALA A 309 10.44 -20.51 2.07
C ALA A 309 10.30 -22.02 2.34
N LYS A 310 10.96 -22.86 1.54
CA LYS A 310 11.02 -24.31 1.81
C LYS A 310 12.34 -24.65 2.51
N ARG A 311 12.27 -25.12 3.76
CA ARG A 311 13.43 -25.68 4.45
C ARG A 311 13.65 -27.11 3.96
N THR A 312 14.71 -27.34 3.18
CA THR A 312 15.11 -28.68 2.74
C THR A 312 16.55 -28.91 3.19
N GLY A 313 16.76 -29.88 4.10
CA GLY A 313 18.11 -30.26 4.54
C GLY A 313 18.98 -29.12 5.07
N GLY A 314 18.39 -28.17 5.82
CA GLY A 314 19.12 -27.03 6.41
C GLY A 314 19.32 -25.82 5.49
N ARG A 315 18.96 -25.92 4.20
CA ARG A 315 18.91 -24.77 3.28
C ARG A 315 17.45 -24.35 3.05
N THR A 316 17.19 -23.05 3.14
CA THR A 316 15.91 -22.48 2.75
C THR A 316 16.02 -22.10 1.29
N ASP A 317 15.21 -22.70 0.42
CA ASP A 317 15.12 -22.27 -0.98
C ASP A 317 13.92 -21.33 -1.14
N ILE A 318 14.09 -20.27 -1.91
CA ILE A 318 13.04 -19.28 -2.20
C ILE A 318 12.76 -19.38 -3.70
N GLN A 319 11.66 -20.03 -4.07
CA GLN A 319 11.33 -20.19 -5.49
C GLN A 319 9.82 -20.10 -5.76
N GLY A 320 9.47 -19.48 -6.89
CA GLY A 320 8.14 -19.57 -7.47
C GLY A 320 7.83 -18.51 -8.51
N ARG A 321 8.51 -18.46 -9.66
CA ARG A 321 8.06 -17.59 -10.77
C ARG A 321 6.70 -18.09 -11.28
N VAL A 322 5.67 -17.26 -11.17
CA VAL A 322 4.30 -17.61 -11.55
C VAL A 322 4.03 -17.28 -13.01
N ALA A 323 4.34 -16.05 -13.41
CA ALA A 323 4.03 -15.55 -14.75
C ALA A 323 4.95 -14.40 -15.16
N THR A 324 5.12 -14.22 -16.47
CA THR A 324 5.81 -13.07 -17.05
C THR A 324 5.23 -12.76 -18.42
N PHE A 325 5.09 -11.47 -18.73
CA PHE A 325 4.68 -11.01 -20.06
C PHE A 325 5.31 -9.67 -20.38
N LEU A 326 5.30 -9.32 -21.67
CA LEU A 326 5.72 -8.01 -22.17
C LEU A 326 4.50 -7.25 -22.66
N LEU A 327 4.48 -5.94 -22.44
CA LEU A 327 3.45 -5.08 -23.04
C LEU A 327 3.63 -4.98 -24.55
N PRO A 328 2.53 -4.78 -25.30
CA PRO A 328 2.58 -4.42 -26.71
C PRO A 328 3.44 -3.16 -26.94
N VAL A 329 4.21 -3.15 -28.02
CA VAL A 329 5.19 -2.08 -28.32
C VAL A 329 4.53 -0.72 -28.62
N HIS A 330 3.23 -0.70 -28.94
CA HIS A 330 2.49 0.53 -29.21
C HIS A 330 1.96 1.22 -27.95
N MET A 331 2.01 0.56 -26.78
CA MET A 331 1.61 1.18 -25.52
C MET A 331 2.73 2.07 -25.00
N GLU A 332 2.36 3.24 -24.48
CA GLU A 332 3.28 4.07 -23.72
C GLU A 332 3.74 3.33 -22.47
N SER A 333 5.02 3.45 -22.13
CA SER A 333 5.57 2.75 -20.97
C SER A 333 4.97 3.28 -19.67
N PRO A 334 4.30 2.44 -18.86
CA PRO A 334 3.76 2.87 -17.57
C PRO A 334 4.85 3.38 -16.63
N ILE A 335 4.45 4.27 -15.73
CA ILE A 335 5.24 4.81 -14.62
C ILE A 335 4.79 4.17 -13.31
N TRP A 336 3.48 3.98 -13.14
CA TRP A 336 2.85 3.39 -11.99
C TRP A 336 2.27 2.01 -12.31
N MET A 337 2.09 1.24 -11.27
CA MET A 337 1.39 -0.05 -11.32
C MET A 337 0.84 -0.33 -9.93
N GLY A 338 -0.14 -1.22 -9.87
CA GLY A 338 -0.62 -1.82 -8.64
C GLY A 338 -1.11 -3.24 -8.88
N VAL A 339 -1.36 -3.96 -7.78
CA VAL A 339 -1.80 -5.35 -7.80
C VAL A 339 -3.05 -5.48 -6.96
N GLY A 340 -4.11 -6.07 -7.53
CA GLY A 340 -5.39 -6.29 -6.84
C GLY A 340 -5.40 -7.58 -6.02
N ASP A 341 -6.19 -8.55 -6.44
CA ASP A 341 -6.36 -9.88 -5.80
C ASP A 341 -5.12 -10.79 -5.84
N GLY A 342 -4.00 -10.29 -6.38
CA GLY A 342 -2.75 -11.02 -6.60
C GLY A 342 -2.63 -11.71 -7.96
N ASN A 343 -3.70 -11.80 -8.76
CA ASN A 343 -3.64 -12.28 -10.14
C ASN A 343 -3.88 -11.15 -11.16
N MET A 344 -4.12 -9.94 -10.68
CA MET A 344 -4.43 -8.77 -11.48
C MET A 344 -3.37 -7.69 -11.33
N ILE A 345 -3.03 -7.08 -12.45
CA ILE A 345 -2.12 -5.96 -12.54
C ILE A 345 -2.88 -4.80 -13.14
N VAL A 346 -2.80 -3.65 -12.48
CA VAL A 346 -3.35 -2.40 -12.97
C VAL A 346 -2.22 -1.44 -13.21
N PHE A 347 -2.25 -0.74 -14.33
CA PHE A 347 -1.27 0.29 -14.67
C PHE A 347 -1.90 1.30 -15.63
N GLU A 348 -1.32 2.49 -15.68
CA GLU A 348 -1.69 3.56 -16.58
C GLU A 348 -0.81 3.58 -17.84
N SER A 349 -1.38 3.99 -18.97
CA SER A 349 -0.61 4.25 -20.18
C SER A 349 -1.30 5.37 -20.96
N GLY A 350 -0.69 6.56 -20.96
CA GLY A 350 -1.34 7.78 -21.42
C GLY A 350 -2.57 8.12 -20.56
N PRO A 351 -3.74 8.44 -21.16
CA PRO A 351 -4.98 8.73 -20.44
C PRO A 351 -5.72 7.46 -19.96
N TYR A 352 -5.23 6.27 -20.31
CA TYR A 352 -5.96 5.03 -20.11
C TYR A 352 -5.51 4.29 -18.87
N LEU A 353 -6.48 3.75 -18.13
CA LEU A 353 -6.24 2.78 -17.07
C LEU A 353 -6.46 1.37 -17.63
N PHE A 354 -5.48 0.49 -17.46
CA PHE A 354 -5.52 -0.87 -17.97
C PHE A 354 -5.57 -1.89 -16.84
N LEU A 355 -6.46 -2.87 -16.96
CA LEU A 355 -6.53 -4.04 -16.09
C LEU A 355 -6.08 -5.28 -16.87
N PHE A 356 -5.00 -5.90 -16.42
CA PHE A 356 -4.44 -7.11 -17.01
C PHE A 356 -4.41 -8.25 -15.99
N THR A 357 -4.46 -9.49 -16.49
CA THR A 357 -4.05 -10.65 -15.68
C THR A 357 -2.53 -10.71 -15.59
N ILE A 358 -2.00 -11.39 -14.57
CA ILE A 358 -0.56 -11.67 -14.44
C ILE A 358 0.03 -12.46 -15.62
N SER A 359 -0.82 -13.11 -16.43
CA SER A 359 -0.42 -13.82 -17.66
C SER A 359 -0.44 -12.93 -18.91
N GLY A 360 -0.81 -11.66 -18.80
CA GLY A 360 -0.76 -10.69 -19.90
C GLY A 360 -2.04 -10.58 -20.72
N HIS A 361 -3.17 -11.07 -20.21
CA HIS A 361 -4.47 -10.89 -20.87
C HIS A 361 -5.11 -9.57 -20.43
N LEU A 362 -5.45 -8.72 -21.39
CA LEU A 362 -6.23 -7.51 -21.16
C LEU A 362 -7.67 -7.90 -20.74
N LEU A 363 -8.12 -7.39 -19.60
CA LEU A 363 -9.49 -7.59 -19.11
C LEU A 363 -10.35 -6.35 -19.35
N GLN A 364 -9.85 -5.17 -18.98
CA GLN A 364 -10.56 -3.89 -19.11
C GLN A 364 -9.61 -2.75 -19.48
N ARG A 365 -10.16 -1.79 -20.23
CA ARG A 365 -9.57 -0.48 -20.50
C ARG A 365 -10.58 0.58 -20.09
N PHE A 366 -10.16 1.54 -19.28
CA PHE A 366 -10.96 2.71 -18.91
C PHE A 366 -10.41 3.93 -19.64
N GLU A 367 -11.33 4.77 -20.12
CA GLU A 367 -11.05 6.01 -20.87
C GLU A 367 -11.67 7.20 -20.15
N ASP A 368 -11.54 7.16 -18.83
CA ASP A 368 -12.24 8.07 -17.94
C ASP A 368 -11.52 9.44 -17.87
N HIS A 369 -10.21 9.49 -18.16
CA HIS A 369 -9.42 10.72 -18.19
C HIS A 369 -9.23 11.26 -19.62
N GLN A 370 -9.17 12.59 -19.76
CA GLN A 370 -8.92 13.25 -21.05
C GLN A 370 -7.42 13.44 -21.32
N ARG A 371 -6.63 13.57 -20.26
CA ARG A 371 -5.16 13.69 -20.32
C ARG A 371 -4.46 12.55 -19.61
N THR A 372 -3.14 12.53 -19.70
CA THR A 372 -2.30 11.49 -19.12
C THR A 372 -2.55 11.34 -17.63
N ILE A 373 -2.78 10.11 -17.19
CA ILE A 373 -2.84 9.75 -15.78
C ILE A 373 -1.47 10.03 -15.18
N SER A 374 -1.42 10.90 -14.18
CA SER A 374 -0.18 11.32 -13.53
C SER A 374 0.15 10.48 -12.31
N ASN A 375 -0.86 9.94 -11.62
CA ASN A 375 -0.69 9.08 -10.45
C ASN A 375 -1.74 7.98 -10.38
N LEU A 376 -1.32 6.83 -9.85
CA LEU A 376 -2.13 5.65 -9.65
C LEU A 376 -1.85 5.09 -8.26
N TRP A 377 -2.93 4.75 -7.59
CA TRP A 377 -2.95 4.22 -6.23
C TRP A 377 -3.87 3.03 -6.19
N VAL A 378 -3.39 1.91 -5.66
CA VAL A 378 -4.12 0.65 -5.67
C VAL A 378 -4.02 0.04 -4.29
N ASP A 379 -5.18 -0.25 -3.69
CA ASP A 379 -5.31 -1.06 -2.50
C ASP A 379 -6.13 -2.34 -2.79
N SER A 380 -6.49 -3.12 -1.76
CA SER A 380 -7.21 -4.38 -1.94
C SER A 380 -8.70 -4.25 -2.27
N VAL A 381 -9.23 -3.01 -2.30
CA VAL A 381 -10.65 -2.67 -2.49
C VAL A 381 -10.84 -1.55 -3.52
N HIS A 382 -9.95 -0.57 -3.59
CA HIS A 382 -10.07 0.64 -4.39
C HIS A 382 -8.87 0.87 -5.30
N ILE A 383 -9.13 1.65 -6.35
CA ILE A 383 -8.11 2.26 -7.19
C ILE A 383 -8.43 3.73 -7.33
N LEU A 384 -7.43 4.57 -7.12
CA LEU A 384 -7.52 6.00 -7.32
C LEU A 384 -6.58 6.42 -8.44
N THR A 385 -7.06 7.22 -9.37
CA THR A 385 -6.24 7.83 -10.42
C THR A 385 -6.43 9.33 -10.44
N THR A 386 -5.34 10.05 -10.70
CA THR A 386 -5.38 11.50 -10.96
C THR A 386 -4.69 11.78 -12.28
N SER A 387 -5.15 12.79 -13.01
CA SER A 387 -4.67 13.13 -14.36
C SER A 387 -4.20 14.57 -14.46
N MET A 388 -3.46 14.89 -15.52
CA MET A 388 -3.00 16.24 -15.86
C MET A 388 -4.12 17.19 -16.34
N ASP A 389 -5.36 16.72 -16.34
CA ASP A 389 -6.59 17.51 -16.54
C ASP A 389 -7.26 17.87 -15.21
N ASP A 390 -6.56 17.67 -14.09
CA ASP A 390 -7.01 17.91 -12.72
C ASP A 390 -8.23 17.08 -12.30
N SER A 391 -8.56 16.04 -13.08
CA SER A 391 -9.61 15.08 -12.73
C SER A 391 -9.08 13.94 -11.88
N LEU A 392 -9.98 13.40 -11.07
CA LEU A 392 -9.79 12.22 -10.25
C LEU A 392 -10.86 11.18 -10.56
N HIS A 393 -10.45 9.92 -10.58
CA HIS A 393 -11.37 8.79 -10.67
C HIS A 393 -11.10 7.77 -9.58
N LEU A 394 -12.18 7.27 -9.00
CA LEU A 394 -12.20 6.20 -8.03
C LEU A 394 -12.89 4.97 -8.64
N TYR A 395 -12.18 3.86 -8.64
CA TYR A 395 -12.68 2.55 -9.03
C TYR A 395 -12.73 1.62 -7.81
N MET A 396 -13.63 0.65 -7.85
CA MET A 396 -13.73 -0.40 -6.83
C MET A 396 -13.61 -1.78 -7.47
N TRP A 397 -12.96 -2.70 -6.75
CA TRP A 397 -12.96 -4.12 -7.11
C TRP A 397 -14.35 -4.71 -6.84
N GLU A 398 -14.98 -5.26 -7.86
CA GLU A 398 -16.27 -5.93 -7.72
C GLU A 398 -16.08 -7.42 -7.49
N ASP A 399 -16.56 -7.90 -6.34
CA ASP A 399 -16.47 -9.31 -5.93
C ASP A 399 -17.66 -10.16 -6.45
N GLU A 400 -18.69 -9.55 -7.05
CA GLU A 400 -19.98 -10.20 -7.38
C GLU A 400 -20.02 -10.91 -8.76
N GLY A 401 -18.89 -11.36 -9.30
CA GLY A 401 -18.80 -11.99 -10.63
C GLY A 401 -17.84 -13.18 -10.75
N ARG A 402 -17.94 -13.95 -11.86
CA ARG A 402 -17.02 -15.07 -12.19
C ARG A 402 -15.56 -14.63 -12.38
N TYR A 403 -15.34 -13.35 -12.66
CA TYR A 403 -14.03 -12.72 -12.77
C TYR A 403 -14.08 -11.40 -12.00
N PRO A 404 -13.07 -11.04 -11.20
CA PRO A 404 -13.03 -9.71 -10.62
C PRO A 404 -12.94 -8.68 -11.75
N TYR A 405 -13.81 -7.68 -11.73
CA TYR A 405 -13.76 -6.55 -12.64
C TYR A 405 -13.74 -5.26 -11.81
N LEU A 406 -13.11 -4.24 -12.37
CA LEU A 406 -13.11 -2.90 -11.81
C LEU A 406 -14.36 -2.17 -12.26
N LYS A 407 -14.98 -1.47 -11.32
CA LYS A 407 -16.12 -0.59 -11.56
C LYS A 407 -15.72 0.85 -11.25
N SER A 408 -15.89 1.75 -12.22
CA SER A 408 -15.77 3.19 -11.99
C SER A 408 -16.93 3.65 -11.09
N CYS A 409 -16.62 4.35 -10.00
CA CYS A 409 -17.56 4.64 -8.92
C CYS A 409 -17.74 6.12 -8.66
N CYS A 410 -16.66 6.89 -8.66
CA CYS A 410 -16.71 8.33 -8.47
C CYS A 410 -15.76 9.01 -9.46
N HIS A 411 -16.23 10.13 -10.00
CA HIS A 411 -15.51 10.99 -10.92
C HIS A 411 -15.60 12.42 -10.41
N LEU A 412 -14.44 13.03 -10.22
CA LEU A 412 -14.32 14.41 -9.78
C LEU A 412 -13.55 15.18 -10.85
N GLU A 413 -14.18 16.20 -11.41
CA GLU A 413 -13.51 17.18 -12.26
C GLU A 413 -13.42 18.50 -11.50
N HIS A 414 -12.26 19.13 -11.54
CA HIS A 414 -12.14 20.48 -11.03
C HIS A 414 -12.86 21.46 -11.97
N ILE A 415 -14.07 21.87 -11.60
CA ILE A 415 -14.80 22.93 -12.30
C ILE A 415 -14.15 24.25 -11.90
N GLY A 416 -13.29 24.76 -12.78
CA GLY A 416 -12.55 26.00 -12.57
C GLY A 416 -13.48 27.15 -12.18
N SER A 417 -13.48 27.51 -10.90
CA SER A 417 -13.91 28.83 -10.44
C SER A 417 -13.03 29.27 -9.26
N ASP A 418 -12.37 30.40 -9.52
CA ASP A 418 -11.68 31.34 -8.62
C ASP A 418 -10.35 30.94 -7.93
N LEU A 419 -9.28 31.41 -8.59
CA LEU A 419 -7.98 31.89 -8.06
C LEU A 419 -7.03 30.90 -7.37
N ALA A 420 -6.27 30.15 -8.17
CA ALA A 420 -4.83 29.91 -7.96
C ALA A 420 -4.13 29.54 -9.29
N PRO A 421 -2.84 29.88 -9.48
CA PRO A 421 -2.24 30.02 -10.79
C PRO A 421 -1.90 28.68 -11.46
N ILE A 422 -2.08 28.66 -12.78
CA ILE A 422 -1.52 27.69 -13.72
C ILE A 422 0.00 27.67 -13.55
N LEU A 423 0.58 26.56 -13.08
CA LEU A 423 2.01 26.30 -13.17
C LEU A 423 2.28 24.82 -13.49
N CYS A 424 3.13 24.63 -14.49
CA CYS A 424 3.49 23.37 -15.12
C CYS A 424 4.12 22.32 -14.18
N SER A 425 3.90 21.07 -14.58
CA SER A 425 4.69 19.85 -14.31
C SER A 425 4.77 19.36 -12.86
N CYS A 426 4.13 18.20 -12.62
CA CYS A 426 4.37 17.26 -11.52
C CYS A 426 3.68 17.51 -10.17
N ASN A 427 2.53 18.20 -10.13
CA ASN A 427 1.85 18.48 -8.88
C ASN A 427 0.78 17.43 -8.55
N LEU A 428 0.88 16.87 -7.34
CA LEU A 428 -0.09 15.93 -6.80
C LEU A 428 -1.14 16.72 -6.04
N TYR A 429 -2.39 16.56 -6.48
CA TYR A 429 -3.51 17.14 -5.79
C TYR A 429 -4.09 16.12 -4.80
N LEU A 430 -4.05 16.44 -3.49
CA LEU A 430 -4.72 15.68 -2.44
C LEU A 430 -6.22 15.78 -2.70
N TYR A 431 -6.85 14.63 -2.88
CA TYR A 431 -8.26 14.45 -2.62
C TYR A 431 -8.34 13.54 -1.41
N VAL A 432 -8.47 14.14 -0.23
CA VAL A 432 -8.78 13.34 0.95
C VAL A 432 -10.29 13.29 1.04
N PRO A 433 -10.92 12.11 0.87
CA PRO A 433 -12.30 11.97 1.24
C PRO A 433 -12.35 12.16 2.75
N LEU A 434 -13.27 13.01 3.20
CA LEU A 434 -13.48 13.32 4.62
C LEU A 434 -13.67 12.07 5.52
N ASN A 435 -13.85 10.87 4.95
CA ASN A 435 -14.00 9.62 5.70
C ASN A 435 -13.41 8.34 5.08
N TYR A 436 -12.74 8.34 3.91
CA TYR A 436 -12.77 7.12 3.06
C TYR A 436 -11.45 6.48 2.57
N PHE A 437 -10.28 7.12 2.68
CA PHE A 437 -9.01 6.46 2.34
C PHE A 437 -8.10 6.32 3.56
N GLN A 438 -7.57 5.11 3.74
CA GLN A 438 -6.52 4.78 4.70
C GLN A 438 -5.56 3.79 4.02
N CYS A 439 -4.93 4.21 2.94
CA CYS A 439 -3.83 3.46 2.35
C CYS A 439 -2.97 4.51 1.67
N PHE A 440 -1.78 4.79 2.21
CA PHE A 440 -0.46 4.89 1.55
C PHE A 440 0.61 5.04 2.62
#